data_AF-A0A1B8S0I6-F1
#
_entry.id   AF-A0A1B8S0I6-F1
#
_cell.length_a   1.000
_cell.length_b   1.000
_cell.length_c   1.000
_cell.angle_alpha   90.00
_cell.angle_beta   90.00
_cell.angle_gamma   90.00
#
_symmetry.space_group_name_H-M   'P 1'
#
loop_
_entity.id
_entity.type
_entity.pdbx_description
1 polymer ?
#
loop_
_entity_poly.entity_id
_entity_poly.type
_entity_poly.pdbx_seq_one_letter_code
_entity_poly.pdbx_strand_id
1 'polypeptide(L)'
;MTTPNAHPMAAGHIPSYVTAADGSDFLFTFMAVFTITLILLIGVAYFTLHALPEKMAHKSNHPQFQLVGILALLALFTHNNIFWVAAILMAGFQIPDLAAPLRSIADAVRGLGREPEPPAVQGGGDPDPQPEKPDAPAPVQGEPVAEGH
;
A
#
# COMPACT_ATOMS: atom_id res chain seq x y z
N MET A 1 -72.17 -20.15 -24.73
CA MET A 1 -71.23 -19.32 -23.94
C MET A 1 -71.00 -18.04 -24.72
N THR A 2 -71.70 -16.98 -24.37
CA THR A 2 -71.57 -15.66 -25.01
C THR A 2 -70.31 -14.99 -24.48
N THR A 3 -69.34 -14.77 -25.36
CA THR A 3 -68.19 -13.90 -25.10
C THR A 3 -68.71 -12.51 -24.75
N PRO A 4 -68.34 -11.91 -23.62
CA PRO A 4 -68.70 -10.51 -23.35
C PRO A 4 -68.07 -9.67 -24.46
N ASN A 5 -68.88 -8.98 -25.25
CA ASN A 5 -68.40 -8.00 -26.21
C ASN A 5 -67.77 -6.85 -25.42
N ALA A 6 -66.45 -6.95 -25.18
CA ALA A 6 -65.68 -5.85 -24.65
C ALA A 6 -65.85 -4.64 -25.58
N HIS A 7 -66.17 -3.48 -25.01
CA HIS A 7 -66.40 -2.26 -25.78
C HIS A 7 -65.20 -1.98 -26.71
N PRO A 8 -65.41 -1.48 -27.95
CA PRO A 8 -64.32 -1.26 -28.91
C PRO A 8 -63.26 -0.26 -28.42
N MET A 9 -63.57 0.56 -27.41
CA MET A 9 -62.61 1.44 -26.74
C MET A 9 -61.86 0.79 -25.55
N ALA A 10 -62.21 -0.44 -25.16
CA ALA A 10 -61.53 -1.20 -24.12
C ALA A 10 -60.25 -1.89 -24.62
N ALA A 11 -60.05 -1.97 -25.94
CA ALA A 11 -58.83 -2.50 -26.57
C ALA A 11 -57.77 -1.40 -26.80
N GLY A 12 -57.66 -0.45 -25.87
CA GLY A 12 -56.57 0.52 -25.88
C GLY A 12 -55.24 -0.20 -25.60
N HIS A 13 -54.20 0.11 -26.38
CA HIS A 13 -52.85 -0.39 -26.12
C HIS A 13 -52.52 -0.12 -24.65
N ILE A 14 -52.25 -1.18 -23.90
CA ILE A 14 -51.77 -1.06 -22.54
C ILE A 14 -50.24 -1.01 -22.66
N PRO A 15 -49.57 0.00 -22.08
CA PRO A 15 -48.13 0.10 -22.16
C PRO A 15 -47.44 -1.16 -21.62
N SER A 16 -46.34 -1.57 -22.25
CA SER A 16 -45.64 -2.83 -21.96
C SER A 16 -45.05 -2.96 -20.56
N TYR A 17 -45.00 -1.86 -19.79
CA TYR A 17 -44.52 -1.84 -18.40
C TYR A 17 -45.64 -2.07 -17.37
N VAL A 18 -46.90 -2.22 -17.82
CA VAL A 18 -48.05 -2.55 -16.96
C VAL A 18 -48.21 -4.06 -16.88
N THR A 19 -48.68 -4.56 -15.74
CA THR A 19 -48.99 -5.97 -15.51
C THR A 19 -49.93 -6.53 -16.58
N ALA A 20 -49.53 -7.61 -17.22
CA ALA A 20 -50.36 -8.29 -18.21
C ALA A 20 -51.36 -9.24 -17.53
N ALA A 21 -52.43 -9.58 -18.25
CA ALA A 21 -53.49 -10.46 -17.74
C ALA A 21 -53.04 -11.92 -17.52
N ASP A 22 -51.89 -12.30 -18.09
CA ASP A 22 -51.22 -13.58 -17.83
C ASP A 22 -50.42 -13.58 -16.52
N GLY A 23 -50.39 -12.46 -15.80
CA GLY A 23 -49.67 -12.26 -14.55
C GLY A 23 -48.21 -11.85 -14.73
N SER A 24 -47.73 -11.67 -15.96
CA SER A 24 -46.37 -11.19 -16.21
C SER A 24 -46.25 -9.69 -15.91
N ASP A 25 -45.19 -9.31 -15.19
CA ASP A 25 -44.86 -7.92 -14.88
C ASP A 25 -43.38 -7.66 -15.18
N PHE A 26 -43.14 -7.07 -16.35
CA PHE A 26 -41.80 -6.75 -16.82
C PHE A 26 -41.13 -5.70 -15.93
N LEU A 27 -41.86 -4.64 -15.55
CA LEU A 27 -41.30 -3.53 -14.79
C LEU A 27 -40.90 -3.98 -13.38
N PHE A 28 -41.77 -4.74 -12.71
CA PHE A 28 -41.48 -5.32 -11.40
C PHE A 28 -40.26 -6.25 -11.47
N THR A 29 -40.23 -7.15 -12.46
CA THR A 29 -39.11 -8.10 -12.63
C THR A 29 -37.79 -7.36 -12.86
N PHE A 30 -37.80 -6.35 -13.74
CA PHE A 30 -36.63 -5.53 -14.01
C PHE A 30 -36.16 -4.77 -12.77
N MET A 31 -37.08 -4.13 -12.03
CA MET A 31 -36.75 -3.41 -10.79
C MET A 31 -36.22 -4.34 -9.70
N ALA A 32 -36.76 -5.55 -9.58
CA ALA A 32 -36.27 -6.54 -8.62
C ALA A 32 -34.82 -6.94 -8.94
N VAL A 33 -34.53 -7.30 -10.19
CA VAL A 33 -33.17 -7.64 -10.63
C VAL A 33 -32.23 -6.44 -10.47
N PHE A 34 -32.64 -5.25 -10.93
CA PHE A 34 -31.88 -4.02 -10.79
C PHE A 34 -31.54 -3.71 -9.33
N THR A 35 -32.51 -3.84 -8.42
CA THR A 35 -32.32 -3.60 -6.99
C THR A 35 -31.32 -4.59 -6.40
N ILE A 36 -31.41 -5.88 -6.75
CA ILE A 36 -30.43 -6.89 -6.31
C ILE A 36 -29.04 -6.52 -6.82
N THR A 37 -28.90 -6.20 -8.11
CA THR A 37 -27.62 -5.78 -8.69
C THR A 37 -27.08 -4.52 -8.01
N LEU A 38 -27.93 -3.53 -7.73
CA LEU A 38 -27.55 -2.30 -7.06
C LEU A 38 -27.06 -2.56 -5.63
N ILE A 39 -27.76 -3.40 -4.87
CA ILE A 39 -27.34 -3.82 -3.53
C ILE A 39 -25.99 -4.53 -3.59
N LEU A 40 -25.78 -5.44 -4.55
CA LEU A 40 -24.50 -6.12 -4.72
C LEU A 40 -23.38 -5.14 -5.09
N LEU A 41 -23.62 -4.19 -6.00
CA LEU A 41 -22.64 -3.17 -6.37
C LEU A 41 -22.28 -2.29 -5.16
N ILE A 42 -23.27 -1.83 -4.40
CA ILE A 42 -23.05 -1.05 -3.17
C ILE A 42 -22.32 -1.90 -2.13
N GLY A 43 -22.67 -3.18 -1.97
CA GLY A 43 -22.02 -4.10 -1.04
C GLY A 43 -20.55 -4.33 -1.39
N VAL A 44 -20.25 -4.60 -2.67
CA VAL A 44 -18.88 -4.74 -3.16
C VAL A 44 -18.11 -3.43 -2.98
N ALA A 45 -18.72 -2.28 -3.30
CA ALA A 45 -18.11 -0.98 -3.07
C ALA A 45 -17.81 -0.76 -1.58
N TYR A 46 -18.76 -1.07 -0.69
CA TYR A 46 -18.61 -0.97 0.77
C TYR A 46 -17.46 -1.84 1.27
N PHE A 47 -17.42 -3.13 0.90
CA PHE A 47 -16.33 -4.03 1.29
C PHE A 47 -14.99 -3.59 0.72
N THR A 48 -14.96 -3.11 -0.52
CA THR A 48 -13.74 -2.59 -1.17
C THR A 48 -13.23 -1.35 -0.44
N LEU A 49 -14.11 -0.41 -0.12
CA LEU A 49 -13.76 0.82 0.60
C LEU A 49 -13.26 0.54 2.03
N HIS A 50 -13.77 -0.52 2.67
CA HIS A 50 -13.28 -0.98 3.98
C HIS A 50 -11.95 -1.73 3.91
N ALA A 51 -11.65 -2.40 2.79
CA ALA A 51 -10.37 -3.08 2.57
C ALA A 51 -9.24 -2.12 2.12
N LEU A 52 -9.60 -0.92 1.63
CA LEU A 52 -8.64 0.11 1.21
C LEU A 52 -7.68 0.56 2.35
N PRO A 53 -8.18 0.88 3.55
CA PRO A 53 -7.36 1.19 4.73
C PRO A 53 -6.30 0.13 5.07
N GLU A 54 -6.68 -1.15 5.04
CA GLU A 54 -5.76 -2.28 5.29
C GLU A 54 -4.64 -2.32 4.24
N LYS A 55 -5.00 -2.19 2.95
CA LYS A 55 -4.02 -2.21 1.87
C LYS A 55 -3.07 -1.01 1.90
N MET A 56 -3.52 0.15 2.38
CA MET A 56 -2.68 1.33 2.56
C MET A 56 -1.72 1.18 3.76
N ALA A 57 -2.15 0.52 4.83
CA ALA A 57 -1.29 0.19 5.97
C ALA A 57 -0.06 -0.65 5.59
N HIS A 58 -0.17 -1.52 4.58
CA HIS A 58 0.94 -2.36 4.13
C HIS A 58 1.92 -1.67 3.16
N LYS A 59 1.52 -0.59 2.48
CA LYS A 59 2.34 0.03 1.42
C LYS A 59 3.27 1.14 1.91
N SER A 60 3.09 1.63 3.13
CA SER A 60 3.94 2.65 3.74
C SER A 60 4.39 2.20 5.13
N ASN A 61 5.71 2.06 5.31
CA ASN A 61 6.35 1.57 6.53
C ASN A 61 6.25 2.54 7.74
N HIS A 62 5.27 3.45 7.74
CA HIS A 62 5.03 4.41 8.81
C HIS A 62 3.92 3.88 9.76
N PRO A 63 4.15 3.84 11.08
CA PRO A 63 3.18 3.39 12.10
C PRO A 63 1.79 4.06 12.03
N GLN A 64 1.69 5.20 11.34
CA GLN A 64 0.50 6.03 11.22
C GLN A 64 -0.57 5.41 10.31
N PHE A 65 -0.16 4.74 9.23
CA PHE A 65 -1.09 4.05 8.34
C PHE A 65 -1.64 2.76 8.97
N GLN A 66 -0.94 2.20 9.96
CA GLN A 66 -1.41 1.07 10.75
C GLN A 66 -2.61 1.45 11.63
N LEU A 67 -2.62 2.68 12.18
CA LEU A 67 -3.75 3.19 12.96
C LEU A 67 -5.00 3.36 12.10
N VAL A 68 -4.84 3.84 10.86
CA VAL A 68 -5.93 3.93 9.87
C VAL A 68 -6.51 2.55 9.55
N GLY A 69 -5.66 1.53 9.40
CA GLY A 69 -6.08 0.14 9.23
C GLY A 69 -6.88 -0.40 10.43
N ILE A 70 -6.44 -0.13 11.65
CA ILE A 70 -7.14 -0.57 12.89
C ILE A 70 -8.51 0.12 13.01
N LEU A 71 -8.61 1.42 12.73
CA LEU A 71 -9.90 2.14 12.76
C LEU A 71 -10.89 1.56 11.74
N ALA A 72 -10.42 1.15 10.56
CA ALA A 72 -11.25 0.52 9.55
C ALA A 72 -11.72 -0.90 9.92
N LEU A 73 -10.83 -1.70 10.53
CA LEU A 73 -11.19 -3.01 11.11
C LEU A 73 -12.25 -2.86 12.22
N LEU A 74 -12.12 -1.84 13.08
CA LEU A 74 -13.12 -1.49 14.09
C LEU A 74 -14.46 -1.07 13.45
N ALA A 75 -14.42 -0.24 12.41
CA ALA A 75 -15.62 0.18 11.69
C ALA A 75 -16.40 -1.02 11.12
N LEU A 76 -15.69 -2.01 10.57
CA LEU A 76 -16.28 -3.22 10.01
C LEU A 76 -16.85 -4.16 11.08
N PHE A 77 -16.13 -4.36 12.19
CA PHE A 77 -16.62 -5.20 13.29
C PHE A 77 -17.83 -4.56 13.99
N THR A 78 -17.81 -3.25 14.19
CA THR A 78 -18.84 -2.53 14.96
C THR A 78 -20.00 -2.00 14.11
N HIS A 79 -19.86 -1.93 12.77
CA HIS A 79 -20.85 -1.30 11.87
C HIS A 79 -21.22 0.14 12.27
N ASN A 80 -20.28 0.88 12.87
CA ASN A 80 -20.47 2.27 13.26
C ASN A 80 -19.72 3.20 12.29
N ASN A 81 -20.48 4.00 11.53
CA ASN A 81 -19.98 4.93 10.51
C ASN A 81 -18.97 5.95 11.05
N ILE A 82 -18.98 6.24 12.36
CA ILE A 82 -18.06 7.22 12.96
C ILE A 82 -16.59 6.79 12.81
N PHE A 83 -16.32 5.48 12.87
CA PHE A 83 -14.97 4.94 12.73
C PHE A 83 -14.48 5.01 11.29
N TRP A 84 -15.38 4.83 10.32
CA TRP A 84 -15.07 5.00 8.90
C TRP A 84 -14.78 6.47 8.55
N VAL A 85 -15.59 7.41 9.06
CA VAL A 85 -15.34 8.86 8.90
C VAL A 85 -13.99 9.25 9.54
N ALA A 86 -13.71 8.76 10.75
CA ALA A 86 -12.45 9.01 11.42
C ALA A 86 -11.24 8.44 10.64
N ALA A 87 -11.37 7.23 10.07
CA ALA A 87 -10.32 6.63 9.25
C ALA A 87 -10.02 7.47 7.99
N ILE A 88 -11.05 7.98 7.31
CA ILE A 88 -10.88 8.84 6.12
C ILE A 88 -10.27 10.19 6.48
N LEU A 89 -10.74 10.84 7.55
CA LEU A 89 -10.13 12.08 8.03
C LEU A 89 -8.65 11.86 8.36
N MET A 90 -8.33 10.80 9.10
CA MET A 90 -6.95 10.48 9.48
C MET A 90 -6.08 10.12 8.27
N ALA A 91 -6.63 9.44 7.26
CA ALA A 91 -5.92 9.13 6.01
C ALA A 91 -5.66 10.40 5.17
N GLY A 92 -6.57 11.37 5.20
CA GLY A 92 -6.43 12.64 4.48
C GLY A 92 -5.37 13.57 5.07
N PHE A 93 -5.16 13.51 6.39
CA PHE A 93 -4.13 14.28 7.08
C PHE A 93 -2.92 13.40 7.41
N GLN A 94 -1.96 13.34 6.48
CA GLN A 94 -0.65 12.74 6.77
C GLN A 94 0.03 13.53 7.87
N ILE A 95 0.10 12.99 9.09
CA ILE A 95 0.87 13.60 10.17
C ILE A 95 2.35 13.42 9.81
N PRO A 96 3.12 14.48 9.53
CA PRO A 96 4.52 14.31 9.20
C PRO A 96 5.26 13.62 10.36
N ASP A 97 6.30 12.84 10.07
CA ASP A 97 7.10 12.20 11.11
C ASP A 97 7.79 13.26 11.99
N LEU A 98 7.17 13.58 13.13
CA LEU A 98 7.64 14.59 14.07
C LEU A 98 8.88 14.13 14.84
N ALA A 99 9.22 12.84 14.83
CA ALA A 99 10.37 12.31 15.53
C ALA A 99 11.68 12.55 14.75
N ALA A 100 11.64 12.59 13.41
CA ALA A 100 12.80 12.84 12.58
C ALA A 100 13.42 14.25 12.80
N PRO A 101 12.65 15.35 12.82
CA PRO A 101 13.15 16.68 13.18
C PRO A 101 13.68 16.76 14.62
N LEU A 102 13.02 16.10 15.58
CA LEU A 102 13.46 16.10 16.97
C LEU A 102 14.80 15.36 17.16
N ARG A 103 15.01 14.26 16.43
CA ARG A 103 16.31 13.56 16.38
C ARG A 103 17.39 14.42 15.75
N SER A 104 17.11 15.12 14.65
CA SER A 104 18.11 16.00 14.03
C SER A 104 18.54 17.15 14.95
N ILE A 105 17.61 17.70 15.75
CA ILE A 105 17.94 18.71 16.77
C ILE A 105 18.81 18.10 17.88
N ALA A 106 18.44 16.92 18.39
CA ALA A 106 19.21 16.25 19.44
C ALA A 106 20.64 15.90 18.98
N ASP A 107 20.81 15.53 17.71
CA ASP A 107 22.11 15.21 17.13
C ASP A 107 22.93 16.49 16.83
N ALA A 108 22.28 17.56 16.37
CA ALA A 108 22.94 18.86 16.23
C ALA A 108 23.45 19.42 17.57
N VAL A 109 22.67 19.28 18.64
CA VAL A 109 23.08 19.67 20.01
C VAL A 109 24.23 18.81 20.52
N ARG A 110 24.21 17.50 20.27
CA ARG A 110 25.34 16.61 20.58
C ARG A 110 26.61 16.98 19.81
N GLY A 111 26.48 17.44 18.57
CA GLY A 111 27.61 17.92 17.76
C GLY A 111 28.25 19.19 18.31
N LEU A 112 27.45 20.12 18.84
CA LEU A 112 27.94 21.38 19.44
C LEU A 112 28.71 21.17 20.75
N GLY A 113 28.43 20.08 21.47
CA GLY A 113 29.17 19.69 22.68
C GLY A 113 30.46 18.92 22.42
N ARG A 114 30.79 18.65 21.15
CA ARG A 114 32.02 17.95 20.75
C ARG A 114 33.02 19.00 20.25
N GLU A 115 34.07 19.26 21.02
CA GLU A 115 35.20 20.07 20.57
C GLU A 115 35.81 19.43 19.30
N PRO A 116 36.26 20.21 18.31
CA PRO A 116 36.97 19.66 17.16
C PRO A 116 38.24 18.98 17.69
N GLU A 117 38.27 17.66 17.64
CA GLU A 117 39.54 16.95 17.79
C GLU A 117 40.45 17.46 16.65
N PRO A 118 41.68 17.94 16.96
CA PRO A 118 42.59 18.43 15.94
C PRO A 118 42.76 17.35 14.87
N PRO A 119 42.88 17.70 13.58
CA PRO A 119 43.11 16.71 12.56
C PRO A 119 44.39 15.95 12.94
N ALA A 120 44.25 14.67 13.26
CA ALA A 120 45.39 13.77 13.34
C ALA A 120 46.10 13.88 12.00
N VAL A 121 47.25 14.55 12.02
CA VAL A 121 48.14 14.69 10.88
C VAL A 121 48.38 13.28 10.38
N GLN A 122 47.77 12.94 9.24
CA GLN A 122 48.14 11.77 8.48
C GLN A 122 49.60 12.00 8.11
N GLY A 123 50.49 11.31 8.85
CA GLY A 123 51.92 11.33 8.60
C GLY A 123 52.15 10.99 7.14
N GLY A 124 52.68 11.96 6.40
CA GLY A 124 53.06 11.80 5.02
C GLY A 124 53.94 10.57 4.88
N GLY A 125 53.49 9.64 4.04
CA GLY A 125 54.37 8.63 3.50
C GLY A 125 55.39 9.32 2.62
N ASP A 126 56.66 9.16 2.99
CA ASP A 126 57.77 8.94 2.07
C ASP A 126 59.01 8.57 2.92
N PRO A 127 59.46 7.31 2.93
CA PRO A 127 60.80 6.98 3.38
C PRO A 127 61.78 7.23 2.22
N ASP A 128 62.62 8.25 2.39
CA ASP A 128 63.80 8.52 1.56
C ASP A 128 64.75 7.29 1.57
N PRO A 129 65.43 6.93 0.44
CA PRO A 129 66.16 5.66 0.31
C PRO A 129 67.49 5.68 1.06
N GLN A 130 67.68 4.76 2.01
CA GLN A 130 68.97 4.53 2.67
C GLN A 130 69.79 3.45 1.92
N PRO A 131 71.14 3.55 1.81
CA PRO A 131 71.94 2.89 0.79
C PRO A 131 72.29 1.42 1.06
N GLU A 132 72.44 0.70 -0.05
CA GLU A 132 73.10 -0.59 -0.31
C GLU A 132 73.82 -1.28 0.87
N LYS A 133 73.39 -2.52 1.14
CA LYS A 133 74.20 -3.56 1.78
C LYS A 133 74.55 -4.62 0.73
N PRO A 134 75.83 -4.98 0.53
CA PRO A 134 76.23 -5.98 -0.48
C PRO A 134 75.77 -7.40 -0.13
N ASP A 135 75.05 -8.03 -1.05
CA ASP A 135 74.69 -9.44 -1.02
C ASP A 135 75.90 -10.33 -1.36
N ALA A 136 76.16 -11.32 -0.49
CA ALA A 136 77.01 -12.46 -0.79
C ALA A 136 76.14 -13.65 -1.27
N PRO A 137 76.68 -14.54 -2.11
CA PRO A 137 75.91 -15.15 -3.20
C PRO A 137 75.12 -16.42 -2.84
N ALA A 138 74.08 -16.64 -3.64
CA ALA A 138 73.10 -17.72 -3.62
C ALA A 138 73.66 -19.15 -3.76
N PRO A 139 72.85 -20.16 -3.39
CA PRO A 139 72.85 -21.44 -4.07
C PRO A 139 71.50 -21.74 -4.75
N VAL A 140 71.55 -21.71 -6.09
CA VAL A 140 71.06 -22.69 -7.08
C VAL A 140 69.75 -23.47 -6.83
N GLN A 141 68.73 -23.07 -7.60
CA GLN A 141 67.82 -23.85 -8.46
C GLN A 141 67.52 -25.32 -8.13
N GLY A 142 66.22 -25.62 -7.96
CA GLY A 142 65.64 -26.94 -8.16
C GLY A 142 64.60 -26.91 -9.28
N GLU A 143 64.95 -27.43 -10.46
CA GLU A 143 64.02 -27.84 -11.52
C GLU A 143 63.22 -29.07 -11.06
N PRO A 144 61.90 -29.17 -11.32
CA PRO A 144 61.21 -30.45 -11.29
C PRO A 144 61.26 -31.11 -12.68
N VAL A 145 61.96 -32.24 -12.71
CA VAL A 145 62.00 -33.21 -13.81
C VAL A 145 60.58 -33.71 -14.13
N ALA A 146 60.18 -33.54 -15.39
CA ALA A 146 59.08 -34.27 -15.99
C ALA A 146 59.60 -35.63 -16.47
N GLU A 147 59.07 -36.72 -15.92
CA GLU A 147 59.21 -38.06 -16.48
C GLU A 147 57.81 -38.66 -16.60
N GLY A 148 57.43 -38.96 -17.85
CA GLY A 148 56.10 -39.44 -18.21
C GLY A 148 56.05 -40.95 -18.40
N HIS A 149 54.86 -41.51 -18.23
CA HIS A 149 54.38 -42.75 -18.85
C HIS A 149 52.85 -42.75 -18.86
#